data_AF-A0A842CLT5-F1
#
_entry.id   AF-A0A842CLT5-F1
#
_cell.length_a   1.000
_cell.length_b   1.000
_cell.length_c   1.000
_cell.angle_alpha   90.00
_cell.angle_beta   90.00
_cell.angle_gamma   90.00
#
_symmetry.space_group_name_H-M   'P 1'
#
loop_
_entity.id
_entity.type
_entity.pdbx_description
1 polymer ?
#
loop_
_entity_poly.entity_id
_entity_poly.type
_entity_poly.pdbx_seq_one_letter_code
_entity_poly.pdbx_strand_id
1 'polypeptide(L)'
;MTLKGKKVIALVSEDFEDLELWYPVLRLREAGASVHLVAEEAKKVYHGKYGVPVTSDYDFDSVRAEDYDGILVPGGWSPDKLRRFDSVLNLVRAFDKAKKPIGQICHAGWVLVSAGILEGVNVTSTPGIKDDMTNAGAIWHNEPVVTDGHIISSRRPPDLPEYLPAFISALED
;
A
#
# COMPACT_ATOMS: atom_id res chain seq x y z
N MET A 1 -8.84 -21.17 -2.38
CA MET A 1 -8.20 -19.89 -2.00
C MET A 1 -8.48 -18.93 -3.14
N THR A 2 -9.10 -17.79 -2.86
CA THR A 2 -9.68 -16.90 -3.89
C THR A 2 -8.62 -16.15 -4.69
N LEU A 3 -7.43 -15.92 -4.12
CA LEU A 3 -6.31 -15.23 -4.76
C LEU A 3 -5.23 -16.17 -5.30
N LYS A 4 -5.53 -17.46 -5.53
CA LYS A 4 -4.53 -18.43 -6.00
C LYS A 4 -3.91 -17.97 -7.32
N GLY A 5 -2.60 -17.77 -7.33
CA GLY A 5 -1.83 -17.35 -8.51
C GLY A 5 -1.70 -15.84 -8.66
N LYS A 6 -2.39 -15.04 -7.85
CA LYS A 6 -2.21 -13.58 -7.80
C LYS A 6 -0.90 -13.23 -7.07
N LYS A 7 -0.21 -12.21 -7.54
CA LYS A 7 1.03 -11.67 -6.97
C LYS A 7 0.82 -10.24 -6.49
N VAL A 8 1.21 -9.95 -5.26
CA VAL A 8 1.05 -8.62 -4.65
C VAL A 8 2.40 -8.11 -4.14
N ILE A 9 2.69 -6.84 -4.42
CA ILE A 9 3.82 -6.12 -3.81
C ILE A 9 3.37 -5.58 -2.45
N ALA A 10 4.18 -5.75 -1.42
CA ALA A 10 4.08 -4.97 -0.19
C ALA A 10 5.34 -4.10 -0.06
N LEU A 11 5.17 -2.78 -0.16
CA LEU A 11 6.28 -1.84 -0.02
C LEU A 11 6.73 -1.74 1.44
N VAL A 12 8.04 -1.68 1.63
CA VAL A 12 8.68 -1.61 2.95
C VAL A 12 9.81 -0.59 2.92
N SER A 13 9.90 0.16 4.01
CA SER A 13 11.08 0.90 4.44
C SER A 13 11.09 0.85 5.97
N GLU A 14 12.16 1.30 6.61
CA GLU A 14 12.24 1.36 8.07
C GLU A 14 11.06 2.17 8.67
N ASP A 15 10.61 1.78 9.85
CA ASP A 15 9.51 2.40 10.61
C ASP A 15 8.13 2.27 9.94
N PHE A 16 7.86 1.17 9.23
CA PHE A 16 6.50 0.82 8.83
C PHE A 16 5.61 0.55 10.05
N GLU A 17 4.29 0.72 9.94
CA GLU A 17 3.38 0.30 11.00
C GLU A 17 3.19 -1.23 10.95
N ASP A 18 3.52 -1.89 12.05
CA ASP A 18 3.71 -3.34 12.13
C ASP A 18 2.44 -4.12 11.74
N LEU A 19 1.26 -3.68 12.18
CA LEU A 19 -0.02 -4.32 11.85
C LEU A 19 -0.44 -4.00 10.42
N GLU A 20 -0.21 -2.77 9.95
CA GLU A 20 -0.54 -2.33 8.59
C GLU A 20 0.31 -3.00 7.51
N LEU A 21 1.45 -3.62 7.86
CA LEU A 21 2.18 -4.53 6.98
C LEU A 21 1.76 -5.98 7.20
N TRP A 22 1.93 -6.50 8.43
CA TRP A 22 1.87 -7.95 8.65
C TRP A 22 0.46 -8.51 8.58
N TYR A 23 -0.55 -7.78 9.05
CA TYR A 23 -1.93 -8.27 8.95
C TYR A 23 -2.36 -8.42 7.49
N PRO A 24 -2.19 -7.41 6.59
CA PRO A 24 -2.47 -7.63 5.19
C PRO A 24 -1.65 -8.74 4.53
N VAL A 25 -0.33 -8.80 4.78
CA VAL A 25 0.54 -9.84 4.21
C VAL A 25 0.03 -11.24 4.56
N LEU A 26 -0.30 -11.48 5.83
CA LEU A 26 -0.78 -12.79 6.28
C LEU A 26 -2.16 -13.11 5.71
N ARG A 27 -3.08 -12.14 5.68
CA ARG A 27 -4.44 -12.32 5.12
C ARG A 27 -4.43 -12.59 3.61
N LEU A 28 -3.57 -11.90 2.85
CA LEU A 28 -3.40 -12.13 1.42
C LEU A 28 -2.80 -13.52 1.14
N ARG A 29 -1.81 -13.94 1.94
CA ARG A 29 -1.22 -15.29 1.85
C ARG A 29 -2.24 -16.38 2.21
N GLU A 30 -3.04 -16.17 3.25
CA GLU A 30 -4.16 -17.04 3.63
C GLU A 30 -5.18 -17.17 2.49
N ALA A 31 -5.48 -16.06 1.81
CA ALA A 31 -6.35 -16.02 0.64
C ALA A 31 -5.70 -16.62 -0.63
N GLY A 32 -4.42 -17.02 -0.60
CA GLY A 32 -3.70 -17.74 -1.65
C GLY A 32 -2.79 -16.91 -2.55
N ALA A 33 -2.63 -15.61 -2.28
CA ALA A 33 -1.73 -14.75 -3.05
C ALA A 33 -0.27 -14.97 -2.67
N SER A 34 0.64 -14.77 -3.63
CA SER A 34 2.06 -14.58 -3.36
C SER A 34 2.32 -13.11 -3.04
N VAL A 35 2.79 -12.82 -1.83
CA VAL A 35 3.12 -11.45 -1.40
C VAL A 35 4.63 -11.29 -1.32
N HIS A 36 5.18 -10.40 -2.15
CA HIS A 36 6.60 -10.06 -2.19
C HIS A 36 6.86 -8.76 -1.45
N LEU A 37 7.84 -8.79 -0.55
CA LEU A 37 8.24 -7.66 0.28
C LEU A 37 9.31 -6.88 -0.49
N VAL A 38 9.03 -5.64 -0.86
CA VAL A 38 9.92 -4.85 -1.73
C VAL A 38 10.39 -3.60 -0.99
N ALA A 39 11.70 -3.38 -0.92
CA ALA A 39 12.34 -2.32 -0.14
C ALA A 39 13.50 -1.64 -0.88
N GLU A 40 14.27 -0.77 -0.22
CA GLU A 40 15.46 -0.13 -0.83
C GLU A 40 16.51 -1.15 -1.28
N GLU A 41 16.73 -2.18 -0.46
CA GLU A 41 17.72 -3.24 -0.71
C GLU A 41 17.04 -4.60 -0.59
N ALA A 42 17.37 -5.53 -1.48
CA ALA A 42 16.92 -6.92 -1.38
C ALA A 42 17.64 -7.67 -0.25
N LYS A 43 16.94 -8.63 0.37
CA LYS A 43 17.48 -9.52 1.42
C LYS A 43 17.99 -8.79 2.68
N LYS A 44 17.52 -7.57 2.90
CA LYS A 44 17.83 -6.76 4.09
C LYS A 44 16.68 -6.84 5.09
N VAL A 45 17.02 -6.78 6.38
CA VAL A 45 16.05 -6.71 7.47
C VAL A 45 15.68 -5.25 7.73
N TYR A 46 14.38 -4.99 7.78
CA TYR A 46 13.75 -3.72 8.15
C TYR A 46 12.90 -3.92 9.39
N HIS A 47 12.73 -2.89 10.20
CA HIS A 47 11.96 -2.97 11.43
C HIS A 47 10.74 -2.05 11.38
N GLY A 48 9.61 -2.60 11.84
CA GLY A 48 8.42 -1.82 12.11
C GLY A 48 8.65 -0.88 13.29
N LYS A 49 7.76 0.11 13.42
CA LYS A 49 7.77 1.10 14.50
C LYS A 49 7.80 0.45 15.90
N TYR A 50 7.20 -0.73 16.04
CA TYR A 50 7.16 -1.49 17.30
C TYR A 50 8.18 -2.64 17.33
N GLY A 51 9.09 -2.69 16.37
CA GLY A 51 10.24 -3.59 16.33
C GLY A 51 9.98 -4.93 15.65
N VAL A 52 8.81 -5.17 15.06
CA VAL A 52 8.55 -6.41 14.32
C VAL A 52 9.39 -6.37 13.02
N PRO A 53 10.31 -7.34 12.81
CA PRO A 53 11.20 -7.30 11.66
C PRO A 53 10.51 -7.83 10.41
N VAL A 54 11.00 -7.45 9.24
CA VAL A 54 10.70 -8.08 7.96
C VAL A 54 11.94 -8.10 7.08
N THR A 55 12.15 -9.21 6.35
CA THR A 55 13.22 -9.31 5.37
C THR A 55 12.66 -9.05 3.98
N SER A 56 13.24 -8.10 3.24
CA SER A 56 12.85 -7.82 1.87
C SER A 56 13.18 -8.99 0.93
N ASP A 57 12.29 -9.25 -0.02
CA ASP A 57 12.50 -10.21 -1.08
C ASP A 57 13.28 -9.60 -2.25
N TYR A 58 12.94 -8.36 -2.61
CA TYR A 58 13.43 -7.63 -3.77
C TYR A 58 13.70 -6.16 -3.42
N ASP A 59 14.54 -5.51 -4.22
CA ASP A 59 14.72 -4.06 -4.21
C ASP A 59 13.71 -3.37 -5.15
N PHE A 60 13.54 -2.06 -5.03
CA PHE A 60 12.58 -1.30 -5.85
C PHE A 60 12.85 -1.36 -7.36
N ASP A 61 14.11 -1.53 -7.78
CA ASP A 61 14.50 -1.48 -9.19
C ASP A 61 14.37 -2.85 -9.89
N SER A 62 14.20 -3.93 -9.13
CA SER A 62 14.07 -5.30 -9.66
C SER A 62 12.63 -5.79 -9.87
N VAL A 63 11.62 -4.96 -9.56
CA VAL A 63 10.20 -5.31 -9.74
C VAL A 63 9.52 -4.46 -10.82
N ARG A 64 8.58 -5.06 -11.55
CA ARG A 64 7.84 -4.39 -12.64
C ARG A 64 6.34 -4.56 -12.41
N ALA A 65 5.56 -3.48 -12.53
CA ALA A 65 4.10 -3.53 -12.30
C ALA A 65 3.36 -4.55 -13.18
N GLU A 66 3.89 -4.90 -14.35
CA GLU A 66 3.29 -5.90 -15.25
C GLU A 66 3.28 -7.32 -14.67
N ASP A 67 4.22 -7.65 -13.78
CA ASP A 67 4.38 -8.99 -13.18
C ASP A 67 3.50 -9.24 -11.95
N TYR A 68 2.73 -8.22 -11.51
CA TYR A 68 1.97 -8.23 -10.27
C TYR A 68 0.52 -7.81 -10.49
N ASP A 69 -0.36 -8.27 -9.64
CA ASP A 69 -1.81 -8.02 -9.69
C ASP A 69 -2.22 -6.87 -8.77
N GLY A 70 -1.43 -6.56 -7.73
CA GLY A 70 -1.67 -5.38 -6.90
C GLY A 70 -0.46 -4.93 -6.09
N ILE A 71 -0.62 -3.79 -5.44
CA ILE A 71 0.40 -3.17 -4.58
C ILE A 71 -0.22 -2.68 -3.28
N LEU A 72 0.46 -2.94 -2.17
CA LEU A 72 0.12 -2.48 -0.82
C LEU A 72 1.18 -1.49 -0.35
N VAL A 73 0.72 -0.33 0.11
CA VAL A 73 1.52 0.68 0.80
C VAL A 73 1.05 0.72 2.27
N PRO A 74 1.80 0.16 3.22
CA PRO A 74 1.49 0.28 4.65
C PRO A 74 1.80 1.69 5.14
N GLY A 75 1.24 2.09 6.29
CA GLY A 75 1.56 3.35 6.93
C GLY A 75 2.78 3.27 7.86
N GLY A 76 2.73 4.03 8.96
CA GLY A 76 3.89 4.32 9.80
C GLY A 76 4.67 5.52 9.26
N TRP A 77 5.99 5.54 9.48
CA TRP A 77 6.91 6.53 8.91
C TRP A 77 7.59 6.03 7.62
N SER A 78 7.44 4.75 7.31
CA SER A 78 7.91 4.17 6.04
C SER A 78 7.44 4.97 4.80
N PRO A 79 6.16 5.42 4.69
CA PRO A 79 5.71 6.26 3.57
C PRO A 79 6.48 7.57 3.36
N ASP A 80 6.96 8.21 4.42
CA ASP A 80 7.78 9.43 4.33
C ASP A 80 9.13 9.16 3.65
N LYS A 81 9.69 7.96 3.86
CA LYS A 81 10.91 7.52 3.18
C LYS A 81 10.59 7.11 1.74
N LEU A 82 9.60 6.24 1.57
CA LEU A 82 9.18 5.67 0.28
C LEU A 82 8.85 6.73 -0.77
N ARG A 83 8.16 7.81 -0.38
CA ARG A 83 7.74 8.89 -1.30
C ARG A 83 8.89 9.67 -1.96
N ARG A 84 10.13 9.46 -1.52
CA ARG A 84 11.34 10.14 -2.04
C ARG A 84 12.06 9.34 -3.11
N PHE A 85 11.64 8.10 -3.36
CA PHE A 85 12.23 7.22 -4.36
C PHE A 85 11.43 7.27 -5.65
N ASP A 86 12.05 7.72 -6.75
CA ASP A 86 11.40 7.75 -8.06
C ASP A 86 10.99 6.35 -8.53
N SER A 87 11.73 5.31 -8.18
CA SER A 87 11.37 3.91 -8.49
C SER A 87 10.03 3.53 -7.86
N VAL A 88 9.79 3.89 -6.59
CA VAL A 88 8.51 3.69 -5.91
C VAL A 88 7.40 4.51 -6.55
N LEU A 89 7.62 5.81 -6.80
CA LEU A 89 6.59 6.67 -7.39
C LEU A 89 6.20 6.21 -8.80
N ASN A 90 7.17 5.81 -9.61
CA ASN A 90 6.95 5.29 -10.96
C ASN A 90 6.24 3.94 -10.93
N LEU A 91 6.57 3.07 -9.97
CA LEU A 91 5.87 1.81 -9.78
C LEU A 91 4.39 2.06 -9.45
N VAL A 92 4.09 2.92 -8.46
CA VAL A 92 2.71 3.27 -8.07
C VAL A 92 1.93 3.88 -9.23
N ARG A 93 2.54 4.80 -10.00
CA ARG A 93 1.94 5.35 -11.23
C ARG A 93 1.65 4.28 -12.27
N ALA A 94 2.51 3.26 -12.40
CA ALA A 94 2.30 2.17 -13.34
C ALA A 94 1.11 1.28 -12.94
N PHE A 95 0.93 0.99 -11.64
CA PHE A 95 -0.28 0.33 -11.14
C PHE A 95 -1.53 1.17 -11.41
N ASP A 96 -1.47 2.48 -11.16
CA ASP A 96 -2.61 3.39 -11.40
C ASP A 96 -2.99 3.47 -12.88
N LYS A 97 -2.00 3.60 -13.76
CA LYS A 97 -2.20 3.62 -15.21
C LYS A 97 -2.83 2.31 -15.72
N ALA A 98 -2.43 1.18 -15.15
CA ALA A 98 -2.95 -0.13 -15.49
C ALA A 98 -4.29 -0.45 -14.79
N LYS A 99 -4.80 0.44 -13.93
CA LYS A 99 -5.99 0.23 -13.10
C LYS A 99 -5.93 -1.05 -12.28
N LYS A 100 -4.72 -1.39 -11.81
CA LYS A 100 -4.48 -2.53 -10.91
C LYS A 100 -4.67 -2.09 -9.45
N PRO A 101 -5.22 -2.94 -8.58
CA PRO A 101 -5.43 -2.63 -7.17
C PRO A 101 -4.23 -2.00 -6.44
N ILE A 102 -4.46 -0.83 -5.83
CA ILE A 102 -3.54 -0.11 -4.94
C ILE A 102 -4.21 -0.02 -3.58
N GLY A 103 -3.69 -0.77 -2.61
CA GLY A 103 -4.06 -0.67 -1.21
C GLY A 103 -3.17 0.34 -0.49
N GLN A 104 -3.78 1.29 0.22
CA GLN A 104 -3.06 2.23 1.08
C GLN A 104 -3.75 2.38 2.44
N ILE A 105 -2.98 2.56 3.51
CA ILE A 105 -3.53 2.77 4.86
C ILE A 105 -2.72 3.80 5.64
N CYS A 106 -3.40 4.61 6.46
CA CYS A 106 -2.78 5.55 7.39
C CYS A 106 -1.95 6.63 6.67
N HIS A 107 -0.63 6.67 6.87
CA HIS A 107 0.27 7.66 6.25
C HIS A 107 0.69 7.29 4.82
N ALA A 108 0.29 6.11 4.33
CA ALA A 108 0.59 5.65 2.97
C ALA A 108 0.15 6.63 1.87
N GLY A 109 -0.87 7.45 2.16
CA GLY A 109 -1.36 8.49 1.26
C GLY A 109 -0.29 9.46 0.78
N TRP A 110 0.77 9.70 1.56
CA TRP A 110 1.89 10.52 1.10
C TRP A 110 2.58 10.00 -0.16
N VAL A 111 2.66 8.67 -0.33
CA VAL A 111 3.23 8.06 -1.53
C VAL A 111 2.33 8.35 -2.73
N LEU A 112 1.01 8.19 -2.59
CA LEU A 112 0.05 8.45 -3.67
C LEU A 112 -0.06 9.93 -4.01
N VAL A 113 -0.01 10.82 -3.00
CA VAL A 113 0.10 12.27 -3.17
C VAL A 113 1.33 12.61 -4.02
N SER A 114 2.49 12.05 -3.67
CA SER A 114 3.75 12.32 -4.40
C SER A 114 3.78 11.67 -5.78
N ALA A 115 3.06 10.56 -5.96
CA ALA A 115 2.84 9.95 -7.26
C ALA A 115 1.93 10.83 -8.15
N GLY A 116 1.13 11.73 -7.58
CA GLY A 116 0.26 12.66 -8.31
C GLY A 116 -0.97 11.98 -8.91
N ILE A 117 -1.51 10.95 -8.24
CA ILE A 117 -2.59 10.09 -8.76
C ILE A 117 -3.94 10.27 -8.05
N LEU A 118 -4.10 11.34 -7.26
CA LEU A 118 -5.25 11.52 -6.39
C LEU A 118 -6.25 12.60 -6.82
N GLU A 119 -6.00 13.31 -7.92
CA GLU A 119 -6.91 14.36 -8.41
C GLU A 119 -8.31 13.78 -8.68
N GLY A 120 -9.31 14.25 -7.93
CA GLY A 120 -10.71 13.82 -8.04
C GLY A 120 -11.02 12.44 -7.46
N VAL A 121 -10.05 11.76 -6.83
CA VAL A 121 -10.23 10.40 -6.29
C VAL A 121 -10.79 10.46 -4.87
N ASN A 122 -11.82 9.66 -4.58
CA ASN A 122 -12.35 9.48 -3.24
C ASN A 122 -11.43 8.59 -2.43
N VAL A 123 -10.92 9.10 -1.31
CA VAL A 123 -10.01 8.37 -0.44
C VAL A 123 -10.24 8.71 1.03
N THR A 124 -9.65 7.89 1.89
CA THR A 124 -9.45 8.19 3.31
C THR A 124 -7.96 8.06 3.63
N SER A 125 -7.55 8.50 4.81
CA SER A 125 -6.19 8.38 5.33
C SER A 125 -6.21 8.56 6.84
N THR A 126 -5.07 8.42 7.51
CA THR A 126 -4.98 8.97 8.87
C THR A 126 -5.35 10.46 8.84
N PRO A 127 -6.11 10.98 9.83
CA PRO A 127 -6.50 12.39 9.87
C PRO A 127 -5.31 13.35 9.82
N GLY A 128 -4.13 12.90 10.29
CA GLY A 128 -2.92 13.72 10.33
C GLY A 128 -2.38 14.18 8.98
N ILE A 129 -2.81 13.55 7.87
CA ILE A 129 -2.38 13.92 6.51
C ILE A 129 -3.54 14.40 5.63
N LYS A 130 -4.73 14.62 6.20
CA LYS A 130 -5.93 15.02 5.46
C LYS A 130 -5.68 16.22 4.53
N ASP A 131 -4.97 17.22 5.03
CA ASP A 131 -4.72 18.44 4.28
C ASP A 131 -3.77 18.17 3.10
N ASP A 132 -2.78 17.29 3.26
CA ASP A 132 -1.92 16.84 2.15
C ASP A 132 -2.75 16.13 1.07
N MET A 133 -3.67 15.25 1.48
CA MET A 133 -4.56 14.53 0.57
C MET A 133 -5.46 15.51 -0.21
N THR A 134 -6.07 16.46 0.51
CA THR A 134 -6.98 17.45 -0.09
C THR A 134 -6.24 18.42 -1.02
N ASN A 135 -5.03 18.86 -0.64
CA ASN A 135 -4.19 19.71 -1.48
C ASN A 135 -3.69 19.01 -2.75
N ALA A 136 -3.63 17.68 -2.73
CA ALA A 136 -3.32 16.85 -3.90
C ALA A 136 -4.55 16.55 -4.79
N GLY A 137 -5.69 17.20 -4.52
CA GLY A 137 -6.92 17.07 -5.29
C GLY A 137 -7.83 15.92 -4.87
N ALA A 138 -7.49 15.18 -3.80
CA ALA A 138 -8.29 14.06 -3.33
C ALA A 138 -9.58 14.52 -2.64
N ILE A 139 -10.67 13.76 -2.82
CA ILE A 139 -11.91 13.93 -2.08
C ILE A 139 -11.82 13.09 -0.81
N TRP A 140 -11.39 13.71 0.29
CA TRP A 140 -11.13 13.00 1.54
C TRP A 140 -12.41 12.74 2.37
N HIS A 141 -12.60 11.50 2.80
CA HIS A 141 -13.71 11.05 3.64
C HIS A 141 -13.22 10.54 5.00
N ASN A 142 -13.97 10.78 6.07
CA ASN A 142 -13.67 10.22 7.40
C ASN A 142 -14.31 8.83 7.59
N GLU A 143 -14.04 7.91 6.69
CA GLU A 143 -14.60 6.55 6.69
C GLU A 143 -13.52 5.51 6.99
N PRO A 144 -13.86 4.35 7.60
CA PRO A 144 -12.89 3.29 7.90
C PRO A 144 -12.24 2.72 6.64
N VAL A 145 -13.00 2.61 5.56
CA VAL A 145 -12.52 2.17 4.26
C VAL A 145 -13.21 2.98 3.17
N VAL A 146 -12.45 3.38 2.15
CA VAL A 146 -12.97 4.00 0.92
C VAL A 146 -12.36 3.27 -0.26
N THR A 147 -13.23 2.78 -1.15
CA THR A 147 -12.84 2.18 -2.43
C THR A 147 -13.31 3.08 -3.55
N ASP A 148 -12.38 3.52 -4.40
CA ASP A 148 -12.67 4.27 -5.62
C ASP A 148 -11.91 3.62 -6.78
N GLY A 149 -12.65 2.83 -7.57
CA GLY A 149 -12.08 2.00 -8.63
C GLY A 149 -11.01 1.05 -8.08
N HIS A 150 -9.78 1.18 -8.59
CA HIS A 150 -8.63 0.37 -8.20
C HIS A 150 -7.86 0.92 -6.99
N ILE A 151 -8.29 2.01 -6.36
CA ILE A 151 -7.64 2.57 -5.15
C ILE A 151 -8.49 2.25 -3.92
N ILE A 152 -7.90 1.54 -2.96
CA ILE A 152 -8.52 1.11 -1.71
C ILE A 152 -7.74 1.77 -0.57
N SER A 153 -8.44 2.54 0.26
CA SER A 153 -7.81 3.35 1.31
C SER A 153 -8.45 3.15 2.68
N SER A 154 -7.64 3.29 3.75
CA SER A 154 -8.09 3.16 5.14
C SER A 154 -7.30 4.07 6.10
N ARG A 155 -7.83 4.35 7.30
CA ARG A 155 -7.27 5.41 8.16
C ARG A 155 -6.18 4.95 9.11
N ARG A 156 -6.30 3.76 9.71
CA ARG A 156 -5.46 3.31 10.84
C ARG A 156 -5.69 1.83 11.17
N PRO A 157 -4.87 1.19 12.02
CA PRO A 157 -4.97 -0.25 12.31
C PRO A 157 -6.35 -0.74 12.79
N PRO A 158 -7.14 0.03 13.58
CA PRO A 158 -8.51 -0.35 13.92
C PRO A 158 -9.45 -0.62 12.75
N ASP A 159 -9.18 -0.04 11.57
CA ASP A 159 -10.00 -0.19 10.37
C ASP A 159 -9.51 -1.34 9.46
N LEU A 160 -8.47 -2.09 9.85
CA LEU A 160 -7.98 -3.27 9.13
C LEU A 160 -9.07 -4.35 8.88
N PRO A 161 -10.01 -4.62 9.80
CA PRO A 161 -11.09 -5.57 9.56
C PRO A 161 -12.01 -5.19 8.40
N GLU A 162 -12.23 -3.90 8.14
CA GLU A 162 -13.01 -3.39 7.00
C GLU A 162 -12.14 -3.24 5.74
N TYR A 163 -10.90 -2.78 5.91
CA TYR A 163 -9.96 -2.54 4.82
C TYR A 163 -9.53 -3.82 4.08
N LEU A 164 -9.15 -4.87 4.82
CA LEU A 164 -8.59 -6.06 4.19
C LEU A 164 -9.58 -6.79 3.27
N PRO A 165 -10.85 -7.02 3.68
CA PRO A 165 -11.84 -7.60 2.78
C PRO A 165 -12.03 -6.80 1.50
N ALA A 166 -12.05 -5.46 1.58
CA ALA A 166 -12.17 -4.60 0.40
C ALA A 166 -10.96 -4.74 -0.54
N PHE A 167 -9.74 -4.77 0.02
CA PHE A 167 -8.53 -4.94 -0.79
C PHE A 167 -8.43 -6.34 -1.40
N ILE A 168 -8.82 -7.39 -0.67
CA ILE A 168 -8.90 -8.76 -1.21
C ILE A 168 -9.91 -8.82 -2.35
N SER A 169 -11.10 -8.26 -2.17
CA SER A 169 -12.14 -8.24 -3.21
C SER A 169 -11.63 -7.58 -4.49
N ALA A 170 -10.90 -6.46 -4.39
CA ALA A 170 -10.35 -5.80 -5.56
C ALA A 170 -9.30 -6.62 -6.32
N LEU A 171 -8.64 -7.58 -5.65
CA LEU A 171 -7.65 -8.47 -6.26
C LEU A 171 -8.28 -9.71 -6.92
N GLU A 172 -9.54 -10.02 -6.63
CA GLU A 172 -10.26 -11.16 -7.21
C GLU A 172 -10.71 -10.89 -8.65
N ASP A 173 -11.04 -9.62 -8.94
CA ASP A 173 -11.42 -9.13 -10.26
C ASP A 173 -10.27 -9.18 -11.30
#